data_AF-A0A2J7RCM7-F1
#
_entry.id   AF-A0A2J7RCM7-F1
#
_cell.length_a   1.000
_cell.length_b   1.000
_cell.length_c   1.000
_cell.angle_alpha   90.00
_cell.angle_beta   90.00
_cell.angle_gamma   90.00
#
_symmetry.space_group_name_H-M   'P 1'
#
loop_
_entity.id
_entity.type
_entity.pdbx_description
1 polymer ?
#
loop_
_entity_poly.entity_id
_entity_poly.type
_entity_poly.pdbx_seq_one_letter_code
_entity_poly.pdbx_strand_id
1 'polypeptide(L)'
;EISNRFYALENLETEGDVNKAWKTIRENIKISAKESLGYYELKKHKPWFDEGCSKLLDQRKTTKLQWLQDPSELNGDNLNNIRRETSWHFRNKKREYLKDKIDELAMNSKNKNIRDLYRGINDFKRGYQPSSNLVKDENGDLLADSHNILNRWRNYFSQLLNVHRVSAVRQTEIHTAEPLIPDPSPFEVESAIAKLKWYKSPGSDQIPAELIQAGGEMLRSKIHSLITSIWHKEKLPDQWKESIIVPVYKKGDKTDCSNYRGISLLSTSYKILSNSLHSRLSPYIDEIIGDHQCGLRRNRSTTDQIFCIRQIWEKNGSTMRQYISYS
;
A
#
# COMPACT_ATOMS: atom_id res chain seq x y z
N GLU A 1 23.21 -10.25 16.18
CA GLU A 1 23.67 -11.49 15.51
C GLU A 1 22.50 -12.17 14.79
N ILE A 2 22.39 -11.99 13.48
CA ILE A 2 21.37 -12.64 12.61
C ILE A 2 22.03 -13.79 11.80
N SER A 3 23.35 -13.97 11.94
CA SER A 3 24.17 -14.84 11.08
C SER A 3 23.78 -16.33 11.11
N ASN A 4 23.17 -16.82 12.19
CA ASN A 4 22.90 -18.25 12.38
C ASN A 4 21.47 -18.72 12.02
N ARG A 5 20.59 -17.83 11.55
CA ARG A 5 19.14 -18.17 11.42
C ARG A 5 18.70 -18.65 10.03
N PHE A 6 19.60 -18.62 9.07
CA PHE A 6 19.35 -19.08 7.71
C PHE A 6 20.03 -20.41 7.39
N TYR A 7 20.55 -21.15 8.39
CA TYR A 7 21.23 -22.44 8.20
C TYR A 7 20.40 -23.45 7.36
N ALA A 8 19.07 -23.39 7.45
CA ALA A 8 18.15 -24.18 6.61
C ALA A 8 18.25 -23.88 5.10
N LEU A 9 18.89 -22.77 4.71
CA LEU A 9 19.20 -22.41 3.34
C LEU A 9 20.54 -22.99 2.86
N GLU A 10 21.44 -23.42 3.74
CA GLU A 10 22.80 -23.83 3.37
C GLU A 10 22.82 -25.03 2.40
N ASN A 11 21.87 -25.97 2.54
CA ASN A 11 21.77 -27.18 1.73
C ASN A 11 20.79 -27.09 0.54
N LEU A 12 20.34 -25.91 0.14
CA LEU A 12 19.44 -25.76 -1.01
C LEU A 12 20.21 -25.74 -2.33
N GLU A 13 20.10 -26.84 -3.08
CA GLU A 13 20.28 -26.90 -4.53
C GLU A 13 19.25 -25.97 -5.20
N THR A 14 19.69 -24.78 -5.57
CA THR A 14 18.92 -23.80 -6.32
C THR A 14 18.82 -24.14 -7.81
N GLU A 15 19.49 -25.20 -8.28
CA GLU A 15 19.37 -25.73 -9.64
C GLU A 15 18.00 -26.38 -9.93
N GLY A 16 17.14 -26.54 -8.92
CA GLY A 16 15.79 -27.11 -9.04
C GLY A 16 14.70 -26.16 -9.57
N ASP A 17 13.44 -26.64 -9.53
CA ASP A 17 12.23 -25.88 -9.92
C ASP A 17 12.15 -24.52 -9.20
N VAL A 18 12.03 -23.44 -9.99
CA VAL A 18 11.93 -22.05 -9.52
C VAL A 18 10.80 -21.87 -8.51
N ASN A 19 9.68 -22.59 -8.68
CA ASN A 19 8.57 -22.55 -7.73
C ASN A 19 8.96 -23.12 -6.36
N LYS A 20 9.67 -24.27 -6.35
CA LYS A 20 10.15 -24.90 -5.11
C LYS A 20 11.19 -24.02 -4.43
N ALA A 21 12.13 -23.47 -5.19
CA ALA A 21 13.15 -22.55 -4.67
C ALA A 21 12.51 -21.31 -4.01
N TRP A 22 11.58 -20.64 -4.70
CA TRP A 22 10.86 -19.50 -4.16
C TRP A 22 10.03 -19.87 -2.92
N LYS A 23 9.28 -20.98 -2.97
CA LYS A 23 8.49 -21.46 -1.82
C LYS A 23 9.37 -21.61 -0.58
N THR A 24 10.53 -22.23 -0.71
CA THR A 24 11.41 -22.45 0.44
C THR A 24 11.98 -21.14 1.00
N ILE A 25 12.43 -20.23 0.13
CA ILE A 25 12.89 -18.89 0.56
C ILE A 25 11.77 -18.15 1.31
N ARG A 26 10.55 -18.15 0.75
CA ARG A 26 9.38 -17.50 1.33
C ARG A 26 9.02 -18.05 2.71
N GLU A 27 8.94 -19.36 2.86
CA GLU A 27 8.60 -19.98 4.15
C GLU A 27 9.69 -19.71 5.19
N ASN A 28 10.97 -19.78 4.83
CA ASN A 28 12.06 -19.45 5.75
C ASN A 28 11.97 -17.99 6.23
N ILE A 29 11.72 -17.03 5.34
CA ILE A 29 11.50 -15.63 5.73
C ILE A 29 10.36 -15.52 6.75
N LYS A 30 9.23 -16.19 6.49
CA LYS A 30 8.05 -16.13 7.37
C LYS A 30 8.30 -16.77 8.73
N ILE A 31 8.95 -17.93 8.77
CA ILE A 31 9.29 -18.64 10.01
C ILE A 31 10.25 -17.78 10.83
N SER A 32 11.36 -17.33 10.23
CA SER A 32 12.33 -16.48 10.92
C SER A 32 11.72 -15.17 11.42
N ALA A 33 10.82 -14.55 10.64
CA ALA A 33 10.12 -13.34 11.06
C ALA A 33 9.17 -13.60 12.24
N LYS A 34 8.39 -14.69 12.19
CA LYS A 34 7.48 -15.08 13.27
C LYS A 34 8.24 -15.35 14.57
N GLU A 35 9.35 -16.07 14.50
CA GLU A 35 10.18 -16.40 15.67
C GLU A 35 10.91 -15.18 16.24
N SER A 36 11.36 -14.26 15.37
CA SER A 36 12.19 -13.12 15.79
C SER A 36 11.37 -11.90 16.22
N LEU A 37 10.24 -11.64 15.56
CA LEU A 37 9.45 -10.42 15.74
C LEU A 37 8.06 -10.68 16.33
N GLY A 38 7.51 -11.88 16.13
CA GLY A 38 6.12 -12.18 16.46
C GLY A 38 5.12 -11.43 15.57
N TYR A 39 3.85 -11.45 15.98
CA TYR A 39 2.79 -10.69 15.32
C TYR A 39 2.43 -9.44 16.13
N TYR A 40 2.18 -8.34 15.43
CA TYR A 40 1.65 -7.13 16.05
C TYR A 40 0.15 -7.28 16.32
N GLU A 41 -0.26 -7.13 17.57
CA GLU A 41 -1.69 -7.07 17.92
C GLU A 41 -2.29 -5.71 17.54
N LEU A 42 -3.38 -5.74 16.78
CA LEU A 42 -4.12 -4.55 16.42
C LEU A 42 -4.67 -3.87 17.69
N LYS A 43 -4.34 -2.59 17.88
CA LYS A 43 -4.88 -1.78 18.99
C LYS A 43 -6.41 -1.77 18.94
N LYS A 44 -7.04 -1.96 20.10
CA LYS A 44 -8.50 -2.01 20.24
C LYS A 44 -9.17 -0.72 19.75
N HIS A 45 -10.37 -0.87 19.17
CA HIS A 45 -11.24 0.23 18.81
C HIS A 45 -11.65 1.02 20.08
N LYS A 46 -11.39 2.34 20.11
CA LYS A 46 -11.49 3.27 21.27
C LYS A 46 -10.34 3.15 22.30
N PRO A 47 -9.14 3.66 21.98
CA PRO A 47 -7.97 3.60 22.87
C PRO A 47 -8.15 4.36 24.21
N TRP A 48 -9.10 5.29 24.31
CA TRP A 48 -9.42 6.02 25.56
C TRP A 48 -10.44 5.29 26.45
N PHE A 49 -11.10 4.24 25.95
CA PHE A 49 -12.13 3.52 26.68
C PHE A 49 -11.49 2.38 27.47
N ASP A 50 -11.26 2.63 28.75
CA ASP A 50 -10.63 1.70 29.68
C ASP A 50 -11.66 0.86 30.47
N GLU A 51 -11.15 0.00 31.35
CA GLU A 51 -11.99 -0.85 32.19
C GLU A 51 -12.90 -0.04 33.12
N GLY A 52 -12.43 1.12 33.60
CA GLY A 52 -13.24 2.07 34.38
C GLY A 52 -14.43 2.60 33.58
N CYS A 53 -14.22 2.95 32.31
CA CYS A 53 -15.30 3.33 31.41
C CYS A 53 -16.32 2.21 31.22
N SER A 54 -15.87 0.95 31.14
CA SER A 54 -16.76 -0.21 31.02
C SER A 54 -17.63 -0.39 32.27
N LYS A 55 -17.03 -0.35 33.46
CA LYS A 55 -17.74 -0.51 34.74
C LYS A 55 -18.83 0.54 34.92
N LEU A 56 -18.53 1.81 34.64
CA LEU A 56 -19.50 2.91 34.72
C LEU A 56 -20.63 2.76 33.68
N LEU A 57 -20.30 2.27 32.47
CA LEU A 57 -21.32 2.00 31.46
C LEU A 57 -22.28 0.91 31.90
N ASP A 58 -21.76 -0.16 32.50
CA ASP A 58 -22.58 -1.26 32.99
C ASP A 58 -23.42 -0.84 34.17
N GLN A 59 -22.86 -0.12 35.16
CA GLN A 59 -23.62 0.50 36.25
C GLN A 59 -24.77 1.37 35.71
N ARG A 60 -24.51 2.23 34.72
CA ARG A 60 -25.56 3.04 34.09
C ARG A 60 -26.67 2.19 33.46
N LYS A 61 -26.35 1.03 32.88
CA LYS A 61 -27.37 0.10 32.35
C LYS A 61 -28.18 -0.52 33.48
N THR A 62 -27.53 -1.01 34.54
CA THR A 62 -28.22 -1.62 35.70
C THR A 62 -29.13 -0.61 36.39
N THR A 63 -28.67 0.61 36.65
CA THR A 63 -29.50 1.66 37.26
C THR A 63 -30.66 2.07 36.35
N LYS A 64 -30.46 2.05 35.02
CA LYS A 64 -31.56 2.29 34.07
C LYS A 64 -32.61 1.17 34.13
N LEU A 65 -32.21 -0.09 34.27
CA LEU A 65 -33.12 -1.21 34.43
C LEU A 65 -33.90 -1.13 35.75
N GLN A 66 -33.22 -0.77 36.85
CA GLN A 66 -33.86 -0.56 38.16
C GLN A 66 -34.92 0.54 38.10
N TRP A 67 -34.62 1.68 37.46
CA TRP A 67 -35.60 2.75 37.27
C TRP A 67 -36.78 2.36 36.36
N LEU A 68 -36.56 1.49 35.36
CA LEU A 68 -37.64 0.97 34.52
C LEU A 68 -38.56 0.00 35.29
N GLN A 69 -38.01 -0.71 36.27
CA GLN A 69 -38.77 -1.61 37.15
C GLN A 69 -39.55 -0.84 38.23
N ASP A 70 -38.92 0.17 38.83
CA ASP A 70 -39.53 1.06 39.82
C ASP A 70 -39.18 2.53 39.51
N PRO A 71 -40.07 3.25 38.80
CA PRO A 71 -39.89 4.65 38.43
C PRO A 71 -40.10 5.63 39.59
N SER A 72 -39.45 5.40 40.73
CA SER A 72 -39.47 6.29 41.89
C SER A 72 -38.54 7.50 41.72
N GLU A 73 -38.81 8.59 42.45
CA GLU A 73 -38.00 9.81 42.45
C GLU A 73 -36.54 9.53 42.87
N LEU A 74 -36.37 8.69 43.90
CA LEU A 74 -35.05 8.24 44.38
C LEU A 74 -34.26 7.49 43.29
N ASN A 75 -34.90 6.56 42.58
CA ASN A 75 -34.27 5.82 41.49
C ASN A 75 -33.98 6.71 40.28
N GLY A 76 -34.84 7.71 40.02
CA GLY A 76 -34.65 8.74 39.00
C GLY A 76 -33.42 9.61 39.28
N ASP A 77 -33.27 10.08 40.51
CA ASP A 77 -32.12 10.87 40.96
C ASP A 77 -30.82 10.07 40.91
N ASN A 78 -30.85 8.81 41.35
CA ASN A 78 -29.72 7.90 41.25
C ASN A 78 -29.28 7.71 39.78
N LEU A 79 -30.22 7.45 38.87
CA LEU A 79 -29.93 7.33 37.44
C LEU A 79 -29.33 8.62 36.86
N ASN A 80 -29.84 9.78 37.26
CA ASN A 80 -29.31 11.07 36.82
C ASN A 80 -27.89 11.33 37.36
N ASN A 81 -27.59 10.94 38.60
CA ASN A 81 -26.25 11.01 39.18
C ASN A 81 -25.26 10.13 38.42
N ILE A 82 -25.59 8.84 38.21
CA ILE A 82 -24.73 7.91 37.47
C ILE A 82 -24.55 8.37 36.01
N ARG A 83 -25.59 8.94 35.37
CA ARG A 83 -25.47 9.54 34.03
C ARG A 83 -24.49 10.72 34.00
N ARG A 84 -24.56 11.62 35.00
CA ARG A 84 -23.65 12.77 35.13
C ARG A 84 -22.22 12.29 35.35
N GLU A 85 -22.01 11.37 36.27
CA GLU A 85 -20.70 10.80 36.58
C GLU A 85 -20.10 10.09 35.37
N THR A 86 -20.85 9.20 34.72
CA THR A 86 -20.41 8.49 33.50
C THR A 86 -20.04 9.49 32.39
N SER A 87 -20.85 10.53 32.19
CA SER A 87 -20.61 11.55 31.17
C SER A 87 -19.40 12.43 31.50
N TRP A 88 -19.18 12.75 32.76
CA TRP A 88 -17.98 13.45 33.23
C TRP A 88 -16.73 12.58 33.03
N HIS A 89 -16.77 11.32 33.44
CA HIS A 89 -15.66 10.39 33.32
C HIS A 89 -15.26 10.18 31.85
N PHE A 90 -16.22 9.93 30.96
CA PHE A 90 -15.95 9.74 29.54
C PHE A 90 -15.38 11.01 28.89
N ARG A 91 -15.85 12.20 29.29
CA ARG A 91 -15.29 13.48 28.79
C ARG A 91 -13.86 13.66 29.25
N ASN A 92 -13.54 13.35 30.50
CA ASN A 92 -12.19 13.44 31.03
C ASN A 92 -11.24 12.46 30.35
N LYS A 93 -11.62 11.18 30.21
CA LYS A 93 -10.81 10.18 29.52
C LYS A 93 -10.55 10.53 28.05
N LYS A 94 -11.57 11.06 27.35
CA LYS A 94 -11.38 11.61 26.00
C LYS A 94 -10.40 12.78 25.99
N ARG A 95 -10.51 13.72 26.94
CA ARG A 95 -9.62 14.89 27.01
C ARG A 95 -8.18 14.48 27.30
N GLU A 96 -7.97 13.56 28.23
CA GLU A 96 -6.66 12.99 28.56
C GLU A 96 -6.01 12.35 27.32
N TYR A 97 -6.74 11.46 26.64
CA TYR A 97 -6.28 10.86 25.39
C TYR A 97 -5.96 11.88 24.29
N LEU A 98 -6.78 12.92 24.14
CA LEU A 98 -6.53 13.99 23.18
C LEU A 98 -5.25 14.77 23.51
N LYS A 99 -5.02 15.05 24.80
CA LYS A 99 -3.81 15.73 25.26
C LYS A 99 -2.58 14.89 24.95
N ASP A 100 -2.58 13.61 25.32
CA ASP A 100 -1.47 12.69 25.05
C ASP A 100 -1.16 12.60 23.55
N LYS A 101 -2.21 12.59 22.72
CA LYS A 101 -2.05 12.59 21.25
C LYS A 101 -1.45 13.88 20.71
N ILE A 102 -1.82 15.04 21.26
CA ILE A 102 -1.22 16.32 20.88
C ILE A 102 0.26 16.35 21.31
N ASP A 103 0.57 15.84 22.50
CA ASP A 103 1.93 15.75 23.00
C ASP A 103 2.79 14.80 22.13
N GLU A 104 2.23 13.66 21.72
CA GLU A 104 2.86 12.74 20.76
C GLU A 104 3.14 13.43 19.41
N LEU A 105 2.19 14.21 18.89
CA LEU A 105 2.37 14.98 17.66
C LEU A 105 3.46 16.05 17.82
N ALA A 106 3.48 16.76 18.95
CA ALA A 106 4.50 17.75 19.24
C ALA A 106 5.89 17.11 19.32
N MET A 107 6.00 15.93 19.95
CA MET A 107 7.24 15.16 20.04
C MET A 107 7.70 14.69 18.65
N ASN A 108 6.79 14.15 17.84
CA ASN A 108 7.09 13.74 16.46
C ASN A 108 7.56 14.91 15.59
N SER A 109 6.98 16.10 15.76
CA SER A 109 7.43 17.33 15.10
C SER A 109 8.86 17.71 15.52
N LYS A 110 9.14 17.74 16.83
CA LYS A 110 10.48 18.03 17.38
C LYS A 110 11.54 17.05 16.88
N ASN A 111 11.20 15.75 16.86
CA ASN A 111 12.10 14.69 16.42
C ASN A 111 12.21 14.56 14.90
N LYS A 112 11.60 15.48 14.12
CA LYS A 112 11.53 15.43 12.65
C LYS A 112 10.97 14.10 12.12
N ASN A 113 10.12 13.42 12.90
CA ASN A 113 9.38 12.24 12.46
C ASN A 113 8.13 12.69 11.68
N ILE A 114 8.38 13.23 10.49
CA ILE A 114 7.37 13.86 9.63
C ILE A 114 6.24 12.88 9.30
N ARG A 115 6.56 11.60 9.11
CA ARG A 115 5.57 10.59 8.72
C ARG A 115 4.55 10.34 9.83
N ASP A 116 5.01 10.11 11.06
CA ASP A 116 4.13 9.82 12.19
C ASP A 116 3.34 11.07 12.60
N LEU A 117 3.94 12.25 12.44
CA LEU A 117 3.26 13.54 12.57
C LEU A 117 2.06 13.63 11.61
N TYR A 118 2.28 13.45 10.30
CA TYR A 118 1.19 13.52 9.31
C TYR A 118 0.18 12.39 9.48
N ARG A 119 0.60 11.19 9.91
CA ARG A 119 -0.31 10.09 10.23
C ARG A 119 -1.29 10.53 11.32
N GLY A 120 -0.79 11.03 12.45
CA GLY A 120 -1.66 11.48 13.53
C GLY A 120 -2.53 12.68 13.14
N ILE A 121 -2.00 13.67 12.40
CA ILE A 121 -2.81 14.80 11.89
C ILE A 121 -3.95 14.31 10.99
N ASN A 122 -3.68 13.34 10.11
CA ASN A 122 -4.71 12.79 9.23
C ASN A 122 -5.77 12.01 10.00
N ASP A 123 -5.37 11.26 11.03
CA ASP A 123 -6.30 10.55 11.91
C ASP A 123 -7.25 11.55 12.62
N PHE A 124 -6.72 12.70 13.06
CA PHE A 124 -7.52 13.79 13.60
C PHE A 124 -8.48 14.43 12.59
N LYS A 125 -7.99 14.73 11.38
CA LYS A 125 -8.78 15.40 10.35
C LYS A 125 -9.90 14.54 9.76
N ARG A 126 -9.65 13.23 9.60
CA ARG A 126 -10.59 12.32 8.93
C ARG A 126 -11.84 12.02 9.76
N GLY A 127 -11.73 12.06 11.09
CA GLY A 127 -12.83 11.73 11.99
C GLY A 127 -13.36 10.30 11.78
N TYR A 128 -14.56 10.02 12.31
CA TYR A 128 -15.25 8.78 12.03
C TYR A 128 -15.81 8.80 10.59
N GLN A 129 -15.45 7.80 9.80
CA GLN A 129 -16.00 7.58 8.47
C GLN A 129 -16.82 6.29 8.50
N PRO A 130 -18.15 6.35 8.29
CA PRO A 130 -18.93 5.13 8.18
C PRO A 130 -18.43 4.31 6.98
N SER A 131 -18.07 3.06 7.23
CA SER A 131 -17.74 2.11 6.17
C SER A 131 -19.05 1.58 5.60
N SER A 132 -19.57 2.18 4.53
CA SER A 132 -20.64 1.55 3.75
C SER A 132 -19.99 0.60 2.75
N ASN A 133 -20.03 -0.70 3.02
CA ASN A 133 -19.69 -1.72 2.03
C ASN A 133 -20.89 -1.92 1.10
N LEU A 134 -21.33 -0.85 0.42
CA LEU A 134 -22.42 -0.88 -0.53
C LEU A 134 -21.86 -0.54 -1.90
N VAL A 135 -22.20 -1.36 -2.90
CA VAL A 135 -21.74 -1.17 -4.28
C VAL A 135 -22.92 -1.32 -5.22
N LYS A 136 -23.05 -0.46 -6.22
CA LYS A 136 -24.06 -0.57 -7.26
C LYS A 136 -23.71 -1.71 -8.22
N ASP A 137 -24.71 -2.49 -8.60
CA ASP A 137 -24.58 -3.47 -9.67
C ASP A 137 -24.51 -2.78 -11.06
N GLU A 138 -24.74 -3.53 -12.13
CA GLU A 138 -24.74 -2.97 -13.50
C GLU A 138 -26.04 -2.24 -13.83
N ASN A 139 -27.14 -2.55 -13.15
CA ASN A 139 -28.46 -1.96 -13.34
C ASN A 139 -28.69 -0.71 -12.46
N GLY A 140 -27.80 -0.48 -11.47
CA GLY A 140 -27.86 0.64 -10.54
C GLY A 140 -28.36 0.28 -9.14
N ASP A 141 -28.66 -0.99 -8.88
CA ASP A 141 -29.18 -1.49 -7.61
C ASP A 141 -28.06 -1.70 -6.58
N LEU A 142 -28.36 -1.45 -5.31
CA LEU A 142 -27.37 -1.53 -4.24
C LEU A 142 -27.16 -2.97 -3.76
N LEU A 143 -25.93 -3.45 -3.89
CA LEU A 143 -25.45 -4.70 -3.32
C LEU A 143 -24.92 -4.45 -1.90
N ALA A 144 -25.42 -5.22 -0.94
CA ALA A 144 -24.95 -5.22 0.46
C ALA A 144 -24.25 -6.52 0.86
N ASP A 145 -24.45 -7.60 0.10
CA ASP A 145 -23.84 -8.90 0.37
C ASP A 145 -22.36 -8.93 -0.02
N SER A 146 -21.51 -9.44 0.87
CA SER A 146 -20.06 -9.48 0.71
C SER A 146 -19.62 -10.25 -0.53
N HIS A 147 -20.26 -11.39 -0.82
CA HIS A 147 -19.91 -12.22 -1.98
C HIS A 147 -20.27 -11.51 -3.28
N ASN A 148 -21.48 -10.94 -3.35
CA ASN A 148 -21.92 -10.18 -4.53
C ASN A 148 -21.07 -8.94 -4.78
N ILE A 149 -20.66 -8.23 -3.72
CA ILE A 149 -19.75 -7.09 -3.82
C ILE A 149 -18.38 -7.51 -4.39
N LEU A 150 -17.81 -8.61 -3.90
CA LEU A 150 -16.53 -9.13 -4.40
C LEU A 150 -16.63 -9.54 -5.88
N ASN A 151 -17.72 -10.20 -6.28
CA ASN A 151 -17.96 -10.56 -7.68
C ASN A 151 -18.13 -9.31 -8.55
N ARG A 152 -18.84 -8.28 -8.07
CA ARG A 152 -18.98 -7.00 -8.77
C ARG A 152 -17.63 -6.33 -9.03
N TRP A 153 -16.74 -6.31 -8.03
CA TRP A 153 -15.36 -5.82 -8.18
C TRP A 153 -14.54 -6.65 -9.17
N ARG A 154 -14.64 -7.98 -9.07
CA ARG A 154 -13.95 -8.91 -9.97
C ARG A 154 -14.35 -8.66 -11.43
N ASN A 155 -15.65 -8.58 -11.70
CA ASN A 155 -16.17 -8.36 -13.05
C ASN A 155 -15.74 -7.01 -13.59
N TYR A 156 -15.86 -5.95 -12.79
CA TYR A 156 -15.43 -4.60 -13.18
C TYR A 156 -13.95 -4.56 -13.58
N PHE A 157 -13.05 -5.06 -12.72
CA PHE A 157 -11.62 -5.03 -13.04
C PHE A 157 -11.23 -6.01 -14.14
N SER A 158 -11.94 -7.13 -14.29
CA SER A 158 -11.73 -8.05 -15.42
C SER A 158 -12.01 -7.35 -16.75
N GLN A 159 -13.15 -6.68 -16.86
CA GLN A 159 -13.51 -5.91 -18.07
C GLN A 159 -12.54 -4.76 -18.31
N LEU A 160 -12.16 -4.03 -17.25
CA LEU A 160 -11.27 -2.87 -17.35
C LEU A 160 -9.85 -3.24 -17.78
N LEU A 161 -9.30 -4.36 -17.27
CA LEU A 161 -7.89 -4.71 -17.44
C LEU A 161 -7.64 -5.65 -18.62
N ASN A 162 -8.61 -6.46 -19.04
CA ASN A 162 -8.45 -7.45 -20.10
C ASN A 162 -8.96 -6.96 -21.47
N VAL A 163 -8.77 -5.68 -21.78
CA VAL A 163 -9.16 -5.13 -23.09
C VAL A 163 -8.22 -5.66 -24.17
N HIS A 164 -8.72 -6.56 -25.03
CA HIS A 164 -8.00 -7.02 -26.23
C HIS A 164 -7.86 -5.88 -27.24
N ARG A 165 -6.84 -5.04 -27.08
CA ARG A 165 -6.43 -4.12 -28.12
C ARG A 165 -5.69 -4.91 -29.19
N VAL A 166 -6.36 -5.15 -30.31
CA VAL A 166 -5.71 -5.60 -31.56
C VAL A 166 -4.96 -4.40 -32.13
N SER A 167 -3.86 -4.01 -31.51
CA SER A 167 -2.89 -3.15 -32.16
C SER A 167 -2.10 -4.06 -33.08
N ALA A 168 -2.22 -3.89 -34.39
CA ALA A 168 -1.25 -4.43 -35.34
C ALA A 168 0.09 -3.77 -35.04
N VAL A 169 0.82 -4.30 -34.05
CA VAL A 169 2.20 -3.92 -33.80
C VAL A 169 2.93 -4.36 -35.05
N ARG A 170 3.30 -3.39 -35.90
CA ARG A 170 4.27 -3.65 -36.96
C ARG A 170 5.55 -4.06 -36.25
N GLN A 171 5.80 -5.36 -36.15
CA GLN A 171 7.09 -5.89 -35.74
C GLN A 171 8.06 -5.51 -36.84
N THR A 172 8.71 -4.36 -36.70
CA THR A 172 10.00 -4.15 -37.35
C THR A 172 10.98 -5.05 -36.62
N GLU A 173 11.29 -6.20 -37.22
CA GLU A 173 12.43 -7.02 -36.81
C GLU A 173 13.70 -6.24 -37.10
N ILE A 174 14.24 -5.60 -36.06
CA ILE A 174 15.55 -4.95 -36.15
C ILE A 174 16.57 -6.04 -35.87
N HIS A 175 17.19 -6.58 -36.92
CA HIS A 175 18.29 -7.53 -36.80
C HIS A 175 19.56 -6.82 -36.32
N THR A 176 19.65 -6.59 -35.01
CA THR A 176 20.92 -6.27 -34.34
C THR A 176 21.56 -7.56 -33.84
N ALA A 177 22.90 -7.65 -33.90
CA ALA A 177 23.61 -8.72 -33.20
C ALA A 177 23.19 -8.70 -31.73
N GLU A 178 22.63 -9.80 -31.24
CA GLU A 178 22.16 -9.87 -29.85
C GLU A 178 23.38 -9.66 -28.94
N PRO A 179 23.43 -8.56 -28.15
CA PRO A 179 24.52 -8.37 -27.23
C PRO A 179 24.46 -9.50 -26.20
N LEU A 180 25.59 -10.14 -25.92
CA LEU A 180 25.68 -11.09 -24.82
C LEU A 180 25.40 -10.34 -23.51
N ILE A 181 24.22 -10.56 -22.94
CA ILE A 181 23.85 -9.95 -21.66
C ILE A 181 24.39 -10.85 -20.54
N PRO A 182 25.30 -10.35 -19.67
CA PRO A 182 25.84 -11.15 -18.59
C PRO A 182 24.78 -11.45 -17.53
N ASP A 183 25.00 -12.50 -16.76
CA ASP A 183 24.11 -12.88 -15.67
C ASP A 183 23.94 -11.74 -14.64
N PRO A 184 22.81 -11.68 -13.93
CA PRO A 184 22.63 -10.78 -12.80
C PRO A 184 23.74 -10.95 -11.76
N SER A 185 24.48 -9.89 -11.47
CA SER A 185 25.54 -9.96 -10.46
C SER A 185 24.94 -9.91 -9.05
N PRO A 186 25.63 -10.45 -8.02
CA PRO A 186 25.19 -10.31 -6.63
C PRO A 186 24.98 -8.84 -6.24
N PHE A 187 25.90 -7.96 -6.64
CA PHE A 187 25.83 -6.52 -6.36
C PHE A 187 24.59 -5.85 -6.99
N GLU A 188 24.21 -6.27 -8.20
CA GLU A 188 23.00 -5.78 -8.86
C GLU A 188 21.75 -6.14 -8.07
N VAL A 189 21.66 -7.39 -7.60
CA VAL A 189 20.55 -7.87 -6.78
C VAL A 189 20.52 -7.17 -5.41
N GLU A 190 21.67 -6.97 -4.78
CA GLU A 190 21.76 -6.21 -3.53
C GLU A 190 21.29 -4.76 -3.72
N SER A 191 21.71 -4.12 -4.80
CA SER A 191 21.26 -2.78 -5.17
C SER A 191 19.74 -2.74 -5.41
N ALA A 192 19.16 -3.77 -6.02
CA ALA A 192 17.73 -3.90 -6.23
C ALA A 192 16.95 -4.11 -4.92
N ILE A 193 17.51 -4.87 -3.96
CA ILE A 193 16.97 -5.03 -2.61
C ILE A 193 17.01 -3.70 -1.85
N ALA A 194 18.12 -2.95 -1.93
CA ALA A 194 18.25 -1.66 -1.28
C ALA A 194 17.25 -0.61 -1.82
N LYS A 195 16.86 -0.71 -3.10
CA LYS A 195 15.85 0.15 -3.73
C LYS A 195 14.40 -0.15 -3.28
N LEU A 196 14.14 -1.25 -2.57
CA LEU A 196 12.80 -1.54 -2.06
C LEU A 196 12.36 -0.46 -1.06
N LYS A 197 11.17 0.08 -1.27
CA LYS A 197 10.62 1.14 -0.42
C LYS A 197 10.00 0.54 0.84
N TRP A 198 10.39 1.08 1.99
CA TRP A 198 9.78 0.73 3.27
C TRP A 198 8.31 1.16 3.30
N TYR A 199 7.56 0.49 4.18
CA TYR A 199 6.20 0.79 4.53
C TYR A 199 5.21 0.71 3.37
N LYS A 200 5.49 -0.20 2.44
CA LYS A 200 4.59 -0.56 1.36
C LYS A 200 3.87 -1.85 1.71
N SER A 201 2.62 -1.94 1.28
CA SER A 201 1.84 -3.16 1.44
C SER A 201 2.48 -4.30 0.64
N PRO A 202 2.67 -5.48 1.25
CA PRO A 202 3.16 -6.66 0.54
C PRO A 202 2.10 -7.18 -0.45
N GLY A 203 2.54 -8.04 -1.37
CA GLY A 203 1.64 -8.73 -2.30
C GLY A 203 1.03 -9.98 -1.69
N SER A 204 0.68 -10.95 -2.55
CA SER A 204 0.18 -12.27 -2.15
C SER A 204 1.19 -13.09 -1.32
N ASP A 205 2.47 -12.73 -1.35
CA ASP A 205 3.52 -13.33 -0.54
C ASP A 205 3.43 -12.95 0.95
N GLN A 206 2.78 -11.82 1.28
CA GLN A 206 2.71 -11.24 2.62
C GLN A 206 4.09 -10.93 3.23
N ILE A 207 5.11 -10.70 2.39
CA ILE A 207 6.46 -10.35 2.85
C ILE A 207 6.71 -8.86 2.62
N PRO A 208 6.79 -8.02 3.67
CA PRO A 208 7.16 -6.62 3.54
C PRO A 208 8.65 -6.46 3.15
N ALA A 209 8.99 -5.33 2.54
CA ALA A 209 10.35 -5.02 2.06
C ALA A 209 11.40 -5.05 3.18
N GLU A 210 11.00 -4.63 4.38
CA GLU A 210 11.82 -4.54 5.57
C GLU A 210 12.40 -5.90 5.98
N LEU A 211 11.63 -6.99 5.84
CA LEU A 211 12.12 -8.33 6.15
C LEU A 211 13.21 -8.78 5.18
N ILE A 212 13.07 -8.46 3.89
CA ILE A 212 14.07 -8.82 2.89
C ILE A 212 15.35 -8.01 3.09
N GLN A 213 15.22 -6.71 3.36
CA GLN A 213 16.37 -5.84 3.58
C GLN A 213 17.12 -6.18 4.87
N ALA A 214 16.41 -6.63 5.91
CA ALA A 214 16.99 -7.08 7.18
C ALA A 214 17.49 -8.54 7.15
N GLY A 215 17.25 -9.30 6.08
CA GLY A 215 17.55 -10.74 6.01
C GLY A 215 19.04 -11.11 5.89
N GLY A 216 19.95 -10.14 5.93
CA GLY A 216 21.39 -10.39 5.91
C GLY A 216 21.93 -11.01 4.61
N GLU A 217 23.21 -11.38 4.63
CA GLU A 217 23.94 -11.87 3.44
C GLU A 217 23.42 -13.21 2.93
N MET A 218 23.05 -14.13 3.83
CA MET A 218 22.57 -15.45 3.43
C MET A 218 21.27 -15.39 2.64
N LEU A 219 20.31 -14.55 3.06
CA LEU A 219 19.08 -14.36 2.30
C LEU A 219 19.35 -13.69 0.95
N ARG A 220 20.24 -12.69 0.92
CA ARG A 220 20.62 -12.00 -0.33
C ARG A 220 21.25 -12.97 -1.34
N SER A 221 22.14 -13.85 -0.88
CA SER A 221 22.74 -14.90 -1.69
C SER A 221 21.69 -15.85 -2.29
N LYS A 222 20.70 -16.28 -1.49
CA LYS A 222 19.61 -17.13 -2.03
C LYS A 222 18.67 -16.42 -2.97
N ILE A 223 18.38 -15.13 -2.73
CA ILE A 223 17.59 -14.32 -3.67
C ILE A 223 18.36 -14.14 -4.98
N HIS A 224 19.67 -13.89 -4.92
CA HIS A 224 20.53 -13.81 -6.10
C HIS A 224 20.50 -15.12 -6.89
N SER A 225 20.71 -16.26 -6.23
CA SER A 225 20.66 -17.57 -6.88
C SER A 225 19.28 -17.88 -7.49
N LEU A 226 18.18 -17.47 -6.84
CA LEU A 226 16.83 -17.56 -7.40
C LEU A 226 16.70 -16.70 -8.67
N ILE A 227 17.19 -15.46 -8.64
CA ILE A 227 17.15 -14.54 -9.79
C ILE A 227 17.99 -15.09 -10.94
N THR A 228 19.18 -15.62 -10.69
CA THR A 228 20.02 -16.28 -11.70
C THR A 228 19.32 -17.50 -12.29
N SER A 229 18.64 -18.30 -11.45
CA SER A 229 17.87 -19.46 -11.93
C SER A 229 16.69 -19.04 -12.81
N ILE A 230 15.99 -17.95 -12.45
CA ILE A 230 14.94 -17.35 -13.28
C ILE A 230 15.52 -16.84 -14.59
N TRP A 231 16.71 -16.21 -14.54
CA TRP A 231 17.40 -15.65 -15.70
C TRP A 231 17.72 -16.74 -16.73
N HIS A 232 18.31 -17.87 -16.31
CA HIS A 232 18.65 -18.96 -17.24
C HIS A 232 17.43 -19.77 -17.72
N LYS A 233 16.43 -19.97 -16.87
CA LYS A 233 15.26 -20.82 -17.19
C LYS A 233 14.12 -20.03 -17.85
N GLU A 234 14.22 -18.70 -17.86
CA GLU A 234 13.20 -17.77 -18.34
C GLU A 234 11.80 -18.01 -17.72
N LYS A 235 11.77 -18.59 -16.52
CA LYS A 235 10.54 -19.01 -15.84
C LYS A 235 10.39 -18.30 -14.52
N LEU A 236 9.30 -17.54 -14.39
CA LEU A 236 8.91 -16.89 -13.12
C LEU A 236 8.22 -17.89 -12.18
N PRO A 237 8.39 -17.74 -10.85
CA PRO A 237 7.51 -18.42 -9.89
C PRO A 237 6.05 -18.07 -10.15
N ASP A 238 5.14 -19.04 -10.06
CA ASP A 238 3.72 -18.84 -10.39
C ASP A 238 3.08 -17.80 -9.47
N GLN A 239 3.45 -17.76 -8.20
CA GLN A 239 2.99 -16.73 -7.27
C GLN A 239 3.37 -15.29 -7.70
N TRP A 240 4.47 -15.11 -8.43
CA TRP A 240 4.89 -13.78 -8.92
C TRP A 240 4.03 -13.29 -10.09
N LYS A 241 3.27 -14.19 -10.74
CA LYS A 241 2.33 -13.86 -11.81
C LYS A 241 0.98 -13.37 -11.25
N GLU A 242 0.75 -13.56 -9.95
CA GLU A 242 -0.47 -13.15 -9.27
C GLU A 242 -0.31 -11.78 -8.59
N SER A 243 -1.41 -11.05 -8.48
CA SER A 243 -1.45 -9.78 -7.73
C SER A 243 -2.79 -9.61 -7.03
N ILE A 244 -2.78 -8.88 -5.91
CA ILE A 244 -4.02 -8.51 -5.20
C ILE A 244 -4.45 -7.13 -5.68
N ILE A 245 -5.64 -7.02 -6.29
CA ILE A 245 -6.20 -5.74 -6.69
C ILE A 245 -6.91 -5.11 -5.49
N VAL A 246 -6.43 -3.93 -5.08
CA VAL A 246 -7.05 -3.12 -4.02
C VAL A 246 -7.76 -1.92 -4.65
N PRO A 247 -9.10 -1.82 -4.59
CA PRO A 247 -9.83 -0.66 -5.04
C PRO A 247 -9.56 0.53 -4.11
N VAL A 248 -9.02 1.63 -4.65
CA VAL A 248 -8.80 2.89 -3.93
C VAL A 248 -9.74 3.96 -4.46
N TYR A 249 -10.60 4.47 -3.58
CA TYR A 249 -11.57 5.51 -3.93
C TYR A 249 -10.86 6.77 -4.44
N LYS A 250 -11.33 7.29 -5.58
CA LYS A 250 -10.79 8.48 -6.25
C LYS A 250 -11.65 9.72 -5.99
N LYS A 251 -12.91 9.70 -6.44
CA LYS A 251 -13.88 10.83 -6.37
C LYS A 251 -15.27 10.35 -6.78
N GLY A 252 -16.33 11.12 -6.51
CA GLY A 252 -17.68 10.82 -7.00
C GLY A 252 -18.52 9.99 -6.02
N ASP A 253 -19.43 9.18 -6.54
CA ASP A 253 -20.25 8.27 -5.74
C ASP A 253 -19.42 7.06 -5.29
N LYS A 254 -19.37 6.82 -3.96
CA LYS A 254 -18.63 5.69 -3.36
C LYS A 254 -19.26 4.33 -3.66
N THR A 255 -20.51 4.29 -4.08
CA THR A 255 -21.17 3.04 -4.45
C THR A 255 -20.84 2.61 -5.88
N ASP A 256 -20.29 3.49 -6.71
CA ASP A 256 -19.95 3.19 -8.10
C ASP A 256 -18.49 2.73 -8.24
N CYS A 257 -18.27 1.56 -8.86
CA CYS A 257 -16.94 1.01 -9.13
C CYS A 257 -16.07 1.90 -10.02
N SER A 258 -16.67 2.69 -10.93
CA SER A 258 -15.94 3.57 -11.87
C SER A 258 -15.13 4.66 -11.16
N ASN A 259 -15.57 5.00 -9.94
CA ASN A 259 -14.99 6.02 -9.08
C ASN A 259 -13.79 5.52 -8.25
N TYR A 260 -13.33 4.30 -8.51
CA TYR A 260 -12.20 3.67 -7.84
C TYR A 260 -11.07 3.36 -8.83
N ARG A 261 -9.85 3.45 -8.32
CA ARG A 261 -8.63 3.02 -9.01
C ARG A 261 -8.20 1.67 -8.44
N GLY A 262 -8.07 0.66 -9.29
CA GLY A 262 -7.43 -0.61 -8.91
C GLY A 262 -5.92 -0.42 -8.76
N ILE A 263 -5.38 -0.75 -7.59
CA ILE A 263 -3.94 -0.82 -7.35
C ILE A 263 -3.57 -2.30 -7.17
N SER A 264 -2.72 -2.82 -8.07
CA SER A 264 -2.22 -4.18 -7.97
C SER A 264 -1.05 -4.25 -6.99
N LEU A 265 -1.21 -5.03 -5.91
CA LEU A 265 -0.16 -5.36 -4.96
C LEU A 265 0.58 -6.60 -5.47
N LEU A 266 1.76 -6.34 -6.03
CA LEU A 266 2.70 -7.37 -6.51
C LEU A 266 3.58 -7.89 -5.37
N SER A 267 4.04 -9.13 -5.51
CA SER A 267 5.05 -9.72 -4.62
C SER A 267 6.26 -8.79 -4.45
N THR A 268 6.75 -8.68 -3.22
CA THR A 268 7.90 -7.83 -2.90
C THR A 268 9.16 -8.38 -3.56
N SER A 269 9.30 -9.71 -3.64
CA SER A 269 10.43 -10.35 -4.31
C SER A 269 10.39 -10.17 -5.83
N TYR A 270 9.21 -10.20 -6.45
CA TYR A 270 9.06 -9.85 -7.87
C TYR A 270 9.61 -8.44 -8.18
N LYS A 271 9.44 -7.48 -7.26
CA LYS A 271 9.97 -6.12 -7.44
C LYS A 271 11.49 -6.07 -7.44
N ILE A 272 12.18 -7.05 -6.84
CA ILE A 272 13.64 -7.13 -6.90
C ILE A 272 14.07 -7.40 -8.34
N LEU A 273 13.50 -8.44 -8.97
CA LEU A 273 13.76 -8.74 -10.39
C LEU A 273 13.38 -7.54 -11.27
N SER A 274 12.21 -6.94 -11.06
CA SER A 274 11.78 -5.75 -11.82
C SER A 274 12.74 -4.57 -11.65
N ASN A 275 13.30 -4.34 -10.46
CA ASN A 275 14.29 -3.29 -10.22
C ASN A 275 15.63 -3.57 -10.90
N SER A 276 16.08 -4.83 -10.94
CA SER A 276 17.27 -5.25 -11.70
C SER A 276 17.09 -4.99 -13.19
N LEU A 277 15.98 -5.49 -13.76
CA LEU A 277 15.61 -5.25 -15.17
C LEU A 277 15.50 -3.75 -15.48
N HIS A 278 14.81 -2.99 -14.64
CA HIS A 278 14.70 -1.54 -14.80
C HIS A 278 16.08 -0.86 -14.80
N SER A 279 17.01 -1.29 -13.94
CA SER A 279 18.35 -0.71 -13.87
C SER A 279 19.16 -0.98 -15.15
N ARG A 280 18.97 -2.15 -15.77
CA ARG A 280 19.59 -2.49 -17.05
C ARG A 280 18.95 -1.77 -18.24
N LEU A 281 17.64 -1.59 -18.23
CA LEU A 281 16.89 -0.99 -19.34
C LEU A 281 16.91 0.55 -19.35
N SER A 282 17.01 1.18 -18.17
CA SER A 282 16.91 2.64 -18.04
C SER A 282 17.89 3.41 -18.95
N PRO A 283 19.18 3.04 -19.08
CA PRO A 283 20.11 3.77 -19.95
C PRO A 283 19.66 3.80 -21.41
N TYR A 284 19.24 2.65 -21.96
CA TYR A 284 18.75 2.55 -23.34
C TYR A 284 17.45 3.32 -23.55
N ILE A 285 16.52 3.24 -22.59
CA ILE A 285 15.25 3.96 -22.67
C ILE A 285 15.49 5.48 -22.63
N ASP A 286 16.44 5.95 -21.83
CA ASP A 286 16.73 7.38 -21.72
C ASP A 286 17.35 7.97 -22.99
N GLU A 287 18.06 7.15 -23.79
CA GLU A 287 18.57 7.52 -25.12
C GLU A 287 17.46 7.55 -26.19
N ILE A 288 16.54 6.58 -26.15
CA ILE A 288 15.46 6.46 -27.14
C ILE A 288 14.36 7.51 -26.88
N ILE A 289 14.02 7.74 -25.62
CA ILE A 289 12.95 8.65 -25.23
C ILE A 289 13.49 10.07 -25.16
N GLY A 290 13.06 10.92 -26.09
CA GLY A 290 13.43 12.34 -26.12
C GLY A 290 12.92 13.15 -24.92
N ASP A 291 13.42 14.38 -24.77
CA ASP A 291 13.12 15.27 -23.65
C ASP A 291 11.66 15.73 -23.55
N HIS A 292 10.88 15.50 -24.60
CA HIS A 292 9.45 15.80 -24.63
C HIS A 292 8.61 14.89 -23.73
N GLN A 293 9.14 13.74 -23.28
CA GLN A 293 8.48 12.86 -22.32
C GLN A 293 9.03 13.12 -20.93
N CYS A 294 8.20 13.61 -20.01
CA CYS A 294 8.60 13.83 -18.60
C CYS A 294 7.99 12.83 -17.62
N GLY A 295 6.95 12.11 -18.03
CA GLY A 295 6.30 11.12 -17.18
C GLY A 295 7.23 9.93 -16.88
N LEU A 296 7.31 9.53 -15.60
CA LEU A 296 8.09 8.37 -15.13
C LEU A 296 9.61 8.44 -15.42
N ARG A 297 10.15 9.62 -15.75
CA ARG A 297 11.60 9.80 -15.94
C ARG A 297 12.26 10.37 -14.70
N ARG A 298 13.53 10.00 -14.50
CA ARG A 298 14.36 10.56 -13.44
C ARG A 298 14.58 12.04 -13.69
N ASN A 299 14.55 12.86 -12.63
CA ASN A 299 14.78 14.31 -12.68
C ASN A 299 13.83 15.08 -13.63
N ARG A 300 12.66 14.51 -13.93
CA ARG A 300 11.59 15.17 -14.67
C ARG A 300 10.30 15.13 -13.84
N SER A 301 9.46 16.14 -14.01
CA SER A 301 8.18 16.21 -13.30
C SER A 301 7.10 16.89 -14.14
N THR A 302 5.87 16.89 -13.64
CA THR A 302 4.75 17.57 -14.30
C THR A 302 4.98 19.08 -14.43
N THR A 303 5.81 19.69 -13.57
CA THR A 303 6.08 21.13 -13.66
C THR A 303 6.88 21.48 -14.91
N ASP A 304 7.76 20.59 -15.38
CA ASP A 304 8.56 20.80 -16.58
C ASP A 304 7.65 20.87 -17.81
N GLN A 305 6.67 19.96 -17.90
CA GLN A 305 5.68 19.96 -18.98
C GLN A 305 4.77 21.18 -18.93
N ILE A 306 4.30 21.58 -17.73
CA ILE A 306 3.51 22.81 -17.57
C ILE A 306 4.32 24.02 -18.05
N PHE A 307 5.60 24.08 -17.70
CA PHE A 307 6.50 25.14 -18.15
C PHE A 307 6.65 25.14 -19.68
N CYS A 308 6.93 23.98 -20.29
CA CYS A 308 7.00 23.86 -21.75
C CYS A 308 5.71 24.33 -22.45
N ILE A 309 4.55 23.89 -21.95
CA ILE A 309 3.25 24.31 -22.50
C ILE A 309 3.04 25.82 -22.35
N ARG A 310 3.38 26.40 -21.20
CA ARG A 310 3.30 27.85 -20.98
C ARG A 310 4.19 28.62 -21.95
N GLN A 311 5.43 28.17 -22.17
CA GLN A 311 6.34 28.80 -23.12
C GLN A 311 5.84 28.74 -24.56
N ILE A 312 5.24 27.61 -24.97
CA ILE A 312 4.60 27.47 -26.29
C ILE A 312 3.42 28.44 -26.41
N TRP A 313 2.58 28.51 -25.37
CA TRP A 313 1.42 29.40 -25.33
C TRP A 313 1.83 30.87 -25.42
N GLU A 314 2.82 31.32 -24.65
CA GLU A 314 3.30 32.70 -24.62
C GLU A 314 3.91 33.12 -25.96
N LYS A 315 4.71 32.25 -26.59
CA LYS A 315 5.30 32.51 -27.89
C LYS A 315 4.24 32.60 -29.00
N ASN A 316 3.29 31.68 -29.03
CA ASN A 316 2.22 31.68 -30.04
C ASN A 316 1.17 32.79 -29.80
N GLY A 317 0.90 33.13 -28.54
CA GLY A 317 0.01 34.25 -28.19
C GLY A 317 0.58 35.61 -28.59
N SER A 318 1.89 35.76 -28.58
CA SER A 318 2.60 36.94 -29.10
C SER A 318 2.41 37.08 -30.61
N THR A 319 2.50 35.98 -31.36
CA THR A 319 2.34 35.95 -32.81
C THR A 319 0.89 36.27 -33.22
N MET A 320 -0.11 35.75 -32.50
CA MET A 320 -1.53 36.05 -32.79
C MET A 320 -1.90 37.52 -32.54
N ARG A 321 -1.28 38.18 -31.55
CA ARG A 321 -1.49 39.62 -31.31
C ARG A 321 -0.93 40.51 -32.41
N GLN A 322 0.17 40.11 -33.05
CA GLN A 322 0.69 40.84 -34.21
C GLN A 322 -0.26 40.74 -35.41
N TYR A 323 -0.87 39.59 -35.70
CA TYR A 323 -1.81 39.47 -36.81
C TYR A 323 -3.12 40.25 -36.60
N ILE A 324 -3.62 40.33 -35.35
CA ILE A 324 -4.83 41.10 -35.04
C ILE A 324 -4.57 42.62 -35.09
N SER A 325 -3.34 43.09 -34.90
CA SER A 325 -3.00 44.52 -35.07
C SER A 325 -2.76 44.96 -36.52
N TYR A 326 -2.71 44.01 -37.47
CA TYR A 326 -2.54 44.26 -38.90
C TYR A 326 -3.80 43.91 -39.73
N SER A 327 -4.92 43.60 -39.08
CA SER A 327 -6.25 43.43 -39.68
C SER A 327 -7.16 44.56 -39.22
#